data_AF-A0A7C9LHU4-F1
#
_entry.id   AF-A0A7C9LHU4-F1
#
_cell.length_a   1.000
_cell.length_b   1.000
_cell.length_c   1.000
_cell.angle_alpha   90.00
_cell.angle_beta   90.00
_cell.angle_gamma   90.00
#
_symmetry.space_group_name_H-M   'P 1'
#
loop_
_entity.id
_entity.type
_entity.pdbx_description
1 polymer ?
#
loop_
_entity_poly.entity_id
_entity_poly.type
_entity_poly.pdbx_seq_one_letter_code
_entity_poly.pdbx_strand_id
1 'polypeptide(L)'
;MSGPIRPTGLRRIEMHDVRDALALHAFVAELMALFQGDIPRPNPLMDEDIDATLVELSLMRDDFYDTFALHVAREYLAGRMDFYWADKAMNSLFAWSDFDLADGTFAWDVFVAFDEGEYDHSADPEGTDPEIKYTRPYLREAFEQFGIELPT
;
A
#
# COMPACT_ATOMS: atom_id res chain seq x y z
N MET A 1 1.39 29.85 -15.55
CA MET A 1 0.73 29.19 -14.40
C MET A 1 1.53 27.95 -14.10
N SER A 2 2.45 28.02 -13.14
CA SER A 2 3.21 26.85 -12.69
C SER A 2 2.42 26.19 -11.57
N GLY A 3 1.94 24.97 -11.80
CA GLY A 3 1.41 24.13 -10.73
C GLY A 3 2.50 23.75 -9.73
N PRO A 4 2.16 23.38 -8.49
CA PRO A 4 3.14 22.90 -7.54
C PRO A 4 3.79 21.63 -8.10
N ILE A 5 5.12 21.62 -8.12
CA ILE A 5 5.92 20.43 -8.39
C ILE A 5 5.65 19.48 -7.22
N ARG A 6 4.85 18.43 -7.45
CA ARG A 6 4.68 17.35 -6.48
C ARG A 6 6.04 16.66 -6.29
N PRO A 7 6.48 16.37 -5.06
CA PRO A 7 7.76 15.72 -4.84
C PRO A 7 7.79 14.40 -5.62
N THR A 8 8.81 14.28 -6.46
CA THR A 8 9.01 13.17 -7.39
C THR A 8 9.78 12.07 -6.66
N GLY A 9 9.25 10.86 -6.74
CA GLY A 9 9.79 9.68 -6.07
C GLY A 9 9.16 9.46 -4.72
N LEU A 10 8.87 8.20 -4.36
CA LEU A 10 9.01 7.77 -2.95
C LEU A 10 10.24 8.50 -2.47
N ARG A 11 10.17 9.25 -1.35
CA ARG A 11 11.39 9.76 -0.72
C ARG A 11 12.35 8.60 -0.79
N ARG A 12 13.38 8.69 -1.64
CA ARG A 12 14.39 7.65 -1.76
C ARG A 12 14.81 7.54 -0.33
N ILE A 13 14.40 6.46 0.33
CA ILE A 13 14.42 6.43 1.77
C ILE A 13 15.91 6.57 2.03
N GLU A 14 16.34 7.76 2.44
CA GLU A 14 17.65 7.95 3.06
C GLU A 14 17.48 7.41 4.48
N MET A 15 16.98 6.18 4.56
CA MET A 15 17.37 5.22 5.56
C MET A 15 18.87 5.29 5.51
N HIS A 16 19.42 5.85 6.56
CA HIS A 16 20.84 6.04 6.69
C HIS A 16 21.58 4.69 6.71
N ASP A 17 20.87 3.54 6.77
CA ASP A 17 21.38 2.18 6.67
C ASP A 17 20.47 1.26 5.80
N VAL A 18 21.06 0.52 4.86
CA VAL A 18 20.40 -0.52 4.04
C VAL A 18 19.77 -1.62 4.90
N ARG A 19 20.29 -1.84 6.12
CA ARG A 19 19.75 -2.80 7.09
C ARG A 19 18.33 -2.45 7.52
N ASP A 20 18.00 -1.18 7.64
CA ASP A 20 16.71 -0.74 8.14
C ASP A 20 15.58 -0.98 7.12
N ALA A 21 15.84 -0.87 5.80
CA ALA A 21 14.87 -1.29 4.76
C ALA A 21 14.63 -2.78 4.81
N LEU A 22 15.73 -3.54 4.94
CA LEU A 22 15.62 -4.99 4.91
C LEU A 22 14.81 -5.48 6.11
N ALA A 23 15.00 -4.85 7.28
CA ALA A 23 14.20 -5.10 8.47
C ALA A 23 12.73 -4.69 8.28
N LEU A 24 12.45 -3.49 7.76
CA LEU A 24 11.08 -3.04 7.49
C LEU A 24 10.37 -3.94 6.46
N HIS A 25 11.05 -4.30 5.38
CA HIS A 25 10.50 -5.18 4.36
C HIS A 25 10.25 -6.60 4.91
N ALA A 26 11.15 -7.12 5.76
CA ALA A 26 10.95 -8.40 6.43
C ALA A 26 9.74 -8.35 7.38
N PHE A 27 9.64 -7.28 8.18
CA PHE A 27 8.49 -7.06 9.07
C PHE A 27 7.17 -6.99 8.30
N VAL A 28 7.11 -6.21 7.21
CA VAL A 28 5.93 -6.16 6.33
C VAL A 28 5.62 -7.54 5.75
N ALA A 29 6.60 -8.29 5.28
CA ALA A 29 6.37 -9.63 4.74
C ALA A 29 5.83 -10.62 5.80
N GLU A 30 6.34 -10.55 7.03
CA GLU A 30 5.82 -11.34 8.16
C GLU A 30 4.38 -10.94 8.51
N LEU A 31 4.11 -9.64 8.52
CA LEU A 31 2.79 -9.07 8.77
C LEU A 31 1.78 -9.48 7.69
N MET A 32 2.21 -9.57 6.43
CA MET A 32 1.39 -10.05 5.32
C MET A 32 1.18 -11.57 5.33
N ALA A 33 2.17 -12.35 5.77
CA ALA A 33 2.00 -13.79 5.99
C ALA A 33 0.93 -14.08 7.06
N LEU A 34 0.74 -13.16 8.02
CA LEU A 34 -0.34 -13.23 9.01
C LEU A 34 -1.72 -12.90 8.41
N PHE A 35 -1.80 -12.07 7.37
CA PHE A 35 -3.04 -11.80 6.63
C PHE A 35 -3.53 -13.01 5.82
N GLN A 36 -2.62 -13.80 5.25
CA GLN A 36 -2.94 -14.90 4.33
C GLN A 36 -3.15 -16.26 5.02
N GLY A 37 -3.01 -16.35 6.35
CA GLY A 37 -3.14 -17.59 7.11
C GLY A 37 -4.55 -17.86 7.67
N ASP A 38 -4.93 -19.14 7.77
CA ASP A 38 -6.18 -19.68 8.37
C ASP A 38 -6.36 -19.40 9.88
N ILE A 39 -5.62 -18.46 10.47
CA ILE A 39 -5.71 -18.16 11.91
C ILE A 39 -6.87 -17.17 12.13
N PRO A 40 -7.98 -17.58 12.76
CA PRO A 40 -9.07 -16.66 13.05
C PRO A 40 -8.62 -15.75 14.20
N ARG A 41 -8.24 -14.52 13.88
CA ARG A 41 -8.20 -13.44 14.88
C ARG A 41 -9.37 -12.49 14.66
N PRO A 42 -10.07 -12.10 15.73
CA PRO A 42 -10.95 -10.94 15.68
C PRO A 42 -10.06 -9.69 15.72
N ASN A 43 -10.07 -8.91 14.63
CA ASN A 43 -9.40 -7.61 14.48
C ASN A 43 -7.86 -7.63 14.34
N PRO A 44 -7.27 -6.65 13.61
CA PRO A 44 -6.02 -6.80 12.89
C PRO A 44 -4.82 -6.61 13.84
N LEU A 45 -3.62 -6.82 13.30
CA LEU A 45 -2.35 -6.54 13.96
C LEU A 45 -2.42 -5.23 14.75
N MET A 46 -2.03 -5.27 16.02
CA MET A 46 -2.21 -4.16 16.95
C MET A 46 -1.30 -3.00 16.54
N ASP A 47 -1.83 -1.78 16.48
CA ASP A 47 -1.06 -0.54 16.27
C ASP A 47 0.19 -0.47 17.17
N GLU A 48 0.10 -1.06 18.35
CA GLU A 48 1.16 -1.17 19.36
C GLU A 48 2.40 -1.92 18.87
N ASP A 49 2.22 -2.99 18.07
CA ASP A 49 3.33 -3.77 17.50
C ASP A 49 4.02 -3.00 16.36
N ILE A 50 3.24 -2.23 15.59
CA ILE A 50 3.74 -1.34 14.54
C ILE A 50 4.57 -0.23 15.19
N ASP A 51 4.03 0.47 16.18
CA ASP A 51 4.74 1.56 16.86
C ASP A 51 6.04 1.09 17.53
N ALA A 52 6.02 -0.06 18.20
CA ALA A 52 7.23 -0.63 18.81
C ALA A 52 8.33 -0.90 17.77
N THR A 53 7.95 -1.46 16.61
CA THR A 53 8.88 -1.75 15.52
C THR A 53 9.43 -0.48 14.89
N LEU A 54 8.60 0.55 14.66
CA LEU A 54 9.05 1.81 14.09
C LEU A 54 10.01 2.57 15.02
N VAL A 55 9.77 2.51 16.33
CA VAL A 55 10.69 3.05 17.34
C VAL A 55 12.03 2.31 17.31
N GLU A 56 12.02 0.98 17.25
CA GLU A 56 13.25 0.17 17.17
C GLU A 56 14.07 0.50 15.92
N LEU A 57 13.41 0.66 14.77
CA LEU A 57 14.05 0.94 13.49
C LEU A 57 14.32 2.43 13.23
N SER A 58 13.93 3.33 14.15
CA SER A 58 14.01 4.78 13.96
C SER A 58 13.36 5.27 12.66
N LEU A 59 12.23 4.66 12.29
CA LEU A 59 11.48 4.95 11.07
C LEU A 59 10.24 5.80 11.36
N MET A 60 9.79 6.54 10.33
CA MET A 60 8.54 7.28 10.40
C MET A 60 7.36 6.39 9.99
N ARG A 61 6.16 6.68 10.51
CA ARG A 61 4.93 5.98 10.11
C ARG A 61 4.69 6.05 8.59
N ASP A 62 4.99 7.19 7.96
CA ASP A 62 4.89 7.36 6.50
C ASP A 62 5.76 6.35 5.73
N ASP A 63 6.98 6.05 6.21
CA ASP A 63 7.87 5.08 5.57
C ASP A 63 7.29 3.67 5.64
N PHE A 64 6.62 3.34 6.75
CA PHE A 64 5.89 2.08 6.89
C PHE A 64 4.68 2.02 5.96
N TYR A 65 3.88 3.09 5.87
CA TYR A 65 2.71 3.11 5.00
C TYR A 65 3.09 2.90 3.54
N ASP A 66 4.07 3.66 3.04
CA ASP A 66 4.53 3.52 1.65
C ASP A 66 5.14 2.13 1.40
N THR A 67 5.88 1.57 2.37
CA THR A 67 6.48 0.23 2.22
C THR A 67 5.43 -0.88 2.25
N PHE A 68 4.45 -0.78 3.13
CA PHE A 68 3.33 -1.71 3.22
C PHE A 68 2.51 -1.70 1.92
N ALA A 69 2.10 -0.50 1.47
CA ALA A 69 1.36 -0.33 0.23
C ALA A 69 2.14 -0.86 -0.98
N LEU A 70 3.45 -0.63 -1.03
CA LEU A 70 4.31 -1.14 -2.09
C LEU A 70 4.36 -2.67 -2.13
N HIS A 71 4.40 -3.31 -0.96
CA HIS A 71 4.35 -4.77 -0.89
C HIS A 71 3.02 -5.30 -1.42
N VAL A 72 1.89 -4.76 -0.93
CA VAL A 72 0.54 -5.16 -1.38
C VAL A 72 0.39 -4.99 -2.89
N ALA A 73 0.72 -3.82 -3.42
CA ALA A 73 0.59 -3.53 -4.84
C ALA A 73 1.48 -4.44 -5.71
N ARG A 74 2.70 -4.77 -5.26
CA ARG A 74 3.59 -5.69 -5.99
C ARG A 74 3.06 -7.11 -6.03
N GLU A 75 2.60 -7.64 -4.90
CA GLU A 75 2.06 -9.01 -4.82
C GLU A 75 0.78 -9.13 -5.64
N TYR A 76 -0.09 -8.13 -5.59
CA TYR A 76 -1.32 -8.07 -6.38
C TYR A 76 -1.04 -7.99 -7.89
N LEU A 77 -0.17 -7.06 -8.33
CA LEU A 77 0.17 -6.93 -9.75
C LEU A 77 0.89 -8.17 -10.30
N ALA A 78 1.66 -8.87 -9.47
CA ALA A 78 2.31 -10.14 -9.83
C ALA A 78 1.36 -11.35 -9.77
N GLY A 79 0.10 -11.17 -9.36
CA GLY A 79 -0.90 -12.24 -9.24
C GLY A 79 -0.63 -13.22 -8.09
N ARG A 80 0.19 -12.84 -7.11
CA ARG A 80 0.48 -13.62 -5.90
C ARG A 80 -0.47 -13.31 -4.74
N MET A 81 -1.23 -12.22 -4.84
CA MET A 81 -2.30 -11.82 -3.93
C MET A 81 -3.54 -11.51 -4.75
N ASP A 82 -4.69 -12.06 -4.35
CA ASP A 82 -5.96 -11.72 -4.99
C ASP A 82 -6.47 -10.35 -4.51
N PHE A 83 -7.46 -9.82 -5.22
CA PHE A 83 -8.05 -8.51 -4.92
C PHE A 83 -8.60 -8.44 -3.50
N TYR A 84 -9.32 -9.46 -3.04
CA TYR A 84 -9.94 -9.47 -1.72
C TYR A 84 -8.92 -9.27 -0.59
N TRP A 85 -7.78 -9.95 -0.66
CA TRP A 85 -6.73 -9.81 0.36
C TRP A 85 -5.95 -8.51 0.25
N ALA A 86 -5.69 -8.06 -0.98
CA ALA A 86 -4.98 -6.81 -1.22
C ALA A 86 -5.81 -5.60 -0.77
N ASP A 87 -7.10 -5.60 -1.10
CA ASP A 87 -8.06 -4.59 -0.68
C ASP A 87 -8.17 -4.51 0.85
N LYS A 88 -8.39 -5.65 1.51
CA LYS A 88 -8.42 -5.73 2.98
C LYS A 88 -7.16 -5.20 3.65
N ALA A 89 -5.99 -5.46 3.06
CA ALA A 89 -4.72 -4.98 3.57
C ALA A 89 -4.67 -3.45 3.50
N MET A 90 -5.08 -2.85 2.39
CA MET A 90 -5.11 -1.39 2.23
C MET A 90 -6.17 -0.71 3.10
N ASN A 91 -7.34 -1.32 3.24
CA ASN A 91 -8.36 -0.86 4.18
C ASN A 91 -7.88 -0.90 5.65
N SER A 92 -7.08 -1.90 6.01
CA SER A 92 -6.43 -1.97 7.34
C SER A 92 -5.38 -0.87 7.51
N LEU A 93 -4.56 -0.63 6.48
CA LEU A 93 -3.58 0.46 6.49
C LEU A 93 -4.24 1.82 6.72
N PHE A 94 -5.34 2.07 6.01
CA PHE A 94 -6.10 3.32 6.15
C PHE A 94 -6.71 3.48 7.55
N ALA A 95 -7.13 2.39 8.18
CA ALA A 95 -7.57 2.42 9.57
C ALA A 95 -6.40 2.70 10.55
N TRP A 96 -5.23 2.09 10.35
CA TRP A 96 -4.03 2.30 11.18
C TRP A 96 -3.47 3.73 11.07
N SER A 97 -3.73 4.40 9.95
CA SER A 97 -3.41 5.82 9.77
C SER A 97 -4.45 6.76 10.39
N ASP A 98 -5.39 6.26 11.20
CA ASP A 98 -6.54 7.02 11.72
C ASP A 98 -7.32 7.73 10.59
N PHE A 99 -7.45 7.05 9.45
CA PHE A 99 -8.09 7.57 8.23
C PHE A 99 -7.41 8.84 7.66
N ASP A 100 -6.12 9.06 7.98
CA ASP A 100 -5.33 10.24 7.59
C ASP A 100 -4.08 9.86 6.78
N LEU A 101 -4.23 9.00 5.77
CA LEU A 101 -3.18 8.82 4.76
C LEU A 101 -3.02 10.12 3.96
N ALA A 102 -1.81 10.64 3.88
CA ALA A 102 -1.55 11.94 3.26
C ALA A 102 -1.75 11.88 1.73
N ASP A 103 -2.55 12.81 1.19
CA ASP A 103 -2.76 12.98 -0.25
C ASP A 103 -1.43 13.18 -0.99
N GLY A 104 -1.28 12.50 -2.13
CA GLY A 104 -0.06 12.50 -2.94
C GLY A 104 1.10 11.68 -2.38
N THR A 105 0.87 10.82 -1.37
CA THR A 105 1.80 9.74 -1.00
C THR A 105 1.52 8.48 -1.82
N PHE A 106 2.50 7.57 -1.89
CA PHE A 106 2.32 6.34 -2.63
C PHE A 106 1.28 5.44 -1.95
N ALA A 107 1.28 5.37 -0.62
CA ALA A 107 0.27 4.66 0.15
C ALA A 107 -1.16 5.13 -0.14
N TRP A 108 -1.37 6.44 -0.25
CA TRP A 108 -2.67 7.01 -0.61
C TRP A 108 -3.11 6.60 -2.02
N ASP A 109 -2.24 6.76 -3.01
CA ASP A 109 -2.58 6.45 -4.41
C ASP A 109 -2.85 4.93 -4.60
N VAL A 110 -2.16 4.07 -3.85
CA VAL A 110 -2.47 2.63 -3.81
C VAL A 110 -3.81 2.37 -3.13
N PHE A 111 -4.11 3.01 -1.99
CA PHE A 111 -5.40 2.86 -1.31
C PHE A 111 -6.56 3.23 -2.24
N VAL A 112 -6.48 4.39 -2.91
CA VAL A 112 -7.48 4.85 -3.89
C VAL A 112 -7.64 3.85 -5.04
N ALA A 113 -6.57 3.21 -5.50
CA ALA A 113 -6.68 2.21 -6.57
C ALA A 113 -7.52 0.99 -6.16
N PHE A 114 -7.43 0.55 -4.90
CA PHE A 114 -8.25 -0.55 -4.40
C PHE A 114 -9.69 -0.10 -4.11
N ASP A 115 -9.87 1.06 -3.46
CA ASP A 115 -11.19 1.65 -3.16
C ASP A 115 -12.04 1.82 -4.43
N GLU A 116 -11.44 2.37 -5.49
CA GLU A 116 -12.11 2.55 -6.79
C GLU A 116 -12.42 1.23 -7.52
N GLY A 117 -11.77 0.13 -7.12
CA GLY A 117 -12.00 -1.21 -7.63
C GLY A 117 -13.10 -1.99 -6.90
N GLU A 118 -13.58 -1.52 -5.75
CA GLU A 118 -14.54 -2.28 -4.92
C GLU A 118 -15.98 -2.23 -5.47
N TYR A 119 -16.33 -1.21 -6.25
CA TYR A 119 -17.71 -0.88 -6.55
C TYR A 119 -17.99 -0.62 -8.03
N ASP A 120 -19.23 -0.88 -8.43
CA ASP A 120 -19.72 -0.55 -9.77
C ASP A 120 -19.87 0.97 -9.93
N HIS A 121 -19.15 1.53 -10.89
CA HIS A 121 -19.23 2.95 -11.21
C HIS A 121 -20.46 3.26 -12.05
N SER A 122 -21.26 4.25 -11.65
CA SER A 122 -22.53 4.58 -12.33
C SER A 122 -22.39 4.99 -13.81
N ALA A 123 -21.20 5.41 -14.22
CA ALA A 123 -20.89 5.77 -15.61
C ALA A 123 -20.54 4.56 -16.48
N ASP A 124 -20.41 3.38 -15.88
CA ASP A 124 -19.88 2.20 -16.54
C ASP A 124 -20.99 1.36 -17.17
N PRO A 125 -20.70 0.70 -18.31
CA PRO A 125 -21.58 -0.33 -18.83
C PRO A 125 -21.79 -1.45 -17.81
N GLU A 126 -22.99 -2.02 -17.80
CA GLU A 126 -23.31 -3.20 -16.99
C GLU A 126 -22.33 -4.36 -17.29
N GLY A 127 -21.85 -5.01 -16.23
CA GLY A 127 -20.88 -6.11 -16.33
C GLY A 127 -19.43 -5.66 -16.53
N THR A 128 -19.14 -4.36 -16.38
CA THR A 128 -17.75 -3.88 -16.26
C THR A 128 -17.15 -4.40 -14.96
N ASP A 129 -15.94 -4.93 -15.04
CA ASP A 129 -15.18 -5.36 -13.87
C ASP A 129 -14.36 -4.16 -13.34
N PRO A 130 -14.72 -3.58 -12.17
CA PRO A 130 -14.05 -2.39 -11.63
C PRO A 130 -12.60 -2.67 -11.23
N GLU A 131 -12.26 -3.87 -10.75
CA GLU A 131 -10.88 -4.26 -10.45
C GLU A 131 -10.00 -4.16 -11.70
N ILE A 132 -10.48 -4.72 -12.81
CA ILE A 132 -9.75 -4.73 -14.08
C ILE A 132 -9.65 -3.32 -14.68
N LYS A 133 -10.71 -2.52 -14.54
CA LYS A 133 -10.80 -1.19 -15.14
C LYS A 133 -10.08 -0.11 -14.32
N TYR A 134 -10.08 -0.19 -13.00
CA TYR A 134 -9.59 0.87 -12.12
C TYR A 134 -8.35 0.46 -11.35
N THR A 135 -8.40 -0.64 -10.57
CA THR A 135 -7.29 -1.02 -9.68
C THR A 135 -6.00 -1.24 -10.43
N ARG A 136 -6.00 -2.11 -11.45
CA ARG A 136 -4.77 -2.41 -12.19
C ARG A 136 -4.18 -1.19 -12.92
N PRO A 137 -4.95 -0.38 -13.64
CA PRO A 137 -4.44 0.85 -14.23
C PRO A 137 -3.93 1.86 -13.20
N TYR A 138 -4.69 2.15 -12.15
CA TYR A 138 -4.30 3.16 -11.15
C TYR A 138 -3.03 2.76 -10.38
N LEU A 139 -2.86 1.47 -10.07
CA LEU A 139 -1.59 0.99 -9.50
C LEU A 139 -0.42 1.21 -10.45
N ARG A 140 -0.58 1.00 -11.76
CA ARG A 140 0.51 1.27 -12.72
C ARG A 140 0.83 2.76 -12.80
N GLU A 141 -0.19 3.62 -12.76
CA GLU A 141 -0.03 5.07 -12.72
C GLU A 141 0.71 5.51 -11.46
N ALA A 142 0.38 4.94 -10.29
CA ALA A 142 1.12 5.20 -9.05
C ALA A 142 2.60 4.78 -9.18
N PHE A 143 2.89 3.58 -9.71
CA PHE A 143 4.28 3.17 -9.91
C PHE A 143 5.04 4.13 -10.84
N GLU A 144 4.42 4.57 -11.94
CA GLU A 144 5.02 5.54 -12.87
C GLU A 144 5.24 6.91 -12.21
N GLN A 145 4.22 7.44 -11.53
CA GLN A 145 4.26 8.74 -10.85
C GLN A 145 5.38 8.82 -9.81
N PHE A 146 5.60 7.75 -9.07
CA PHE A 146 6.64 7.68 -8.03
C PHE A 146 7.96 7.08 -8.52
N GLY A 147 8.11 6.81 -9.83
CA GLY A 147 9.35 6.30 -10.41
C GLY A 147 9.78 4.93 -9.88
N ILE A 148 8.81 4.07 -9.53
CA ILE A 148 9.03 2.72 -9.03
C ILE A 148 8.96 1.73 -10.18
N GLU A 149 9.88 0.78 -10.22
CA GLU A 149 9.82 -0.31 -11.19
C GLU A 149 8.63 -1.25 -10.90
N LEU A 150 7.84 -1.51 -11.94
CA LEU A 150 6.75 -2.48 -11.91
C LEU A 150 7.29 -3.90 -11.66
N PRO A 151 6.54 -4.74 -10.93
CA PRO A 151 6.90 -6.15 -10.78
C PRO A 151 6.88 -6.86 -12.15
N THR A 152 7.87 -7.71 -12.38
CA THR A 152 8.00 -8.57 -13.58
C THR A 152 7.14 -9.81 -13.49
#